data_AF-A0A1R2CN72-F1
#
_entry.id   AF-A0A1R2CN72-F1
#
_cell.length_a   1.000
_cell.length_b   1.000
_cell.length_c   1.000
_cell.angle_alpha   90.00
_cell.angle_beta   90.00
_cell.angle_gamma   90.00
#
_symmetry.space_group_name_H-M   'P 1'
#
loop_
_entity.id
_entity.type
_entity.pdbx_description
1 polymer ?
#
loop_
_entity_poly.entity_id
_entity_poly.type
_entity_poly.pdbx_seq_one_letter_code
_entity_poly.pdbx_strand_id
1 'polypeptide(L)'
;MENLTRVYKTKQCNNMIRMGSCLQRNTCNYYHDETDRRRLLNFGYDGILCLEAVINDFCSDQNCKFCKNYIEFFYHPQNFKALECMYKKANLDCNNLMICPFYHSPEEKIQYYMQRENNKENAGFESENEIKPIEINERRPELARIPSERTYYVLKEELKKYEDRKTEFKSSKNIFRIQNSADIIAPYVSAFLNTEGGILFYGIKDNGVVEGISLSRKDRDQFTLALDNIFQKFNPQITHEDYQITFKQVKDKNYKDINDLYVIEFRVNKGKKDSVYFTHKNETYIRRDASVSLLKGHDLLEFYTKKQSSLVI
;
A
#
# COMPACT_ATOMS: atom_id res chain seq x y z
N MET A 1 -29.92 15.47 6.68
CA MET A 1 -29.15 14.22 6.73
C MET A 1 -28.29 14.28 7.97
N GLU A 2 -28.41 13.31 8.87
CA GLU A 2 -27.50 13.22 10.03
C GLU A 2 -26.06 13.15 9.52
N ASN A 3 -25.17 13.92 10.14
CA ASN A 3 -23.75 13.93 9.78
C ASN A 3 -23.20 12.51 9.97
N LEU A 4 -22.90 11.79 8.90
CA LEU A 4 -22.48 10.38 8.94
C LEU A 4 -21.22 10.16 9.78
N THR A 5 -20.35 11.17 9.86
CA THR A 5 -19.20 11.18 10.77
C THR A 5 -19.60 11.14 12.25
N ARG A 6 -20.88 11.29 12.61
CA ARG A 6 -21.38 11.23 14.00
C ARG A 6 -22.08 9.91 14.33
N VAL A 7 -22.80 9.32 13.37
CA VAL A 7 -23.76 8.23 13.65
C VAL A 7 -23.44 6.91 12.96
N TYR A 8 -22.60 6.90 11.91
CA TYR A 8 -22.32 5.69 11.15
C TYR A 8 -21.54 4.67 11.98
N LYS A 9 -22.04 3.44 12.05
CA LYS A 9 -21.43 2.28 12.73
C LYS A 9 -21.15 2.49 14.23
N THR A 10 -21.84 3.42 14.89
CA THR A 10 -21.65 3.67 16.33
C THR A 10 -22.57 2.85 17.24
N LYS A 11 -23.59 2.22 16.67
CA LYS A 11 -24.57 1.37 17.36
C LYS A 11 -24.62 -0.01 16.73
N GLN A 12 -24.86 -1.04 17.53
CA GLN A 12 -24.92 -2.42 17.05
C GLN A 12 -26.22 -2.70 16.29
N CYS A 13 -26.14 -3.56 15.28
CA CYS A 13 -27.27 -3.93 14.44
C CYS A 13 -28.24 -4.87 15.19
N ASN A 14 -29.49 -4.45 15.38
CA ASN A 14 -30.52 -5.26 16.03
C ASN A 14 -30.81 -6.59 15.30
N ASN A 15 -30.76 -6.60 13.97
CA ASN A 15 -30.96 -7.82 13.19
C ASN A 15 -29.82 -8.82 13.41
N MET A 16 -28.58 -8.32 13.53
CA MET A 16 -27.44 -9.15 13.87
C MET A 16 -27.58 -9.75 15.27
N ILE A 17 -28.04 -8.96 16.24
CA ILE A 17 -28.30 -9.44 17.61
C ILE A 17 -29.39 -10.51 17.64
N ARG A 18 -30.51 -10.32 16.91
CA ARG A 18 -31.69 -11.18 17.00
C ARG A 18 -31.62 -12.42 16.10
N MET A 19 -31.03 -12.29 14.93
CA MET A 19 -31.08 -13.32 13.87
C MET A 19 -29.70 -13.88 13.52
N GLY A 20 -28.61 -13.39 14.14
CA GLY A 20 -27.24 -13.77 13.79
C GLY A 20 -26.82 -13.39 12.38
N SER A 21 -27.62 -12.59 11.67
CA SER A 21 -27.37 -12.18 10.29
C SER A 21 -28.08 -10.87 9.96
N CYS A 22 -27.50 -10.11 9.02
CA CYS A 22 -28.05 -8.85 8.53
C CYS A 22 -28.04 -8.83 6.99
N LEU A 23 -29.23 -8.75 6.38
CA LEU A 23 -29.38 -8.75 4.91
C LEU A 23 -28.78 -7.50 4.26
N GLN A 24 -28.67 -6.39 5.01
CA GLN A 24 -28.09 -5.14 4.52
C GLN A 24 -26.56 -5.19 4.41
N ARG A 25 -25.89 -6.13 5.10
CA ARG A 25 -24.43 -6.33 5.07
C ARG A 25 -23.67 -4.98 5.09
N ASN A 26 -22.93 -4.67 4.02
CA ASN A 26 -22.06 -3.48 3.90
C ASN A 26 -22.82 -2.15 3.78
N THR A 27 -24.15 -2.18 3.57
CA THR A 27 -25.00 -0.98 3.52
C THR A 27 -25.68 -0.68 4.86
N CYS A 28 -25.47 -1.53 5.87
CA CYS A 28 -26.04 -1.33 7.19
C CYS A 28 -25.30 -0.22 7.93
N ASN A 29 -26.03 0.79 8.41
CA ASN A 29 -25.48 1.90 9.20
C ASN A 29 -25.05 1.49 10.63
N TYR A 30 -25.32 0.25 11.03
CA TYR A 30 -25.04 -0.30 12.35
C TYR A 30 -23.90 -1.32 12.27
N TYR A 31 -23.07 -1.40 13.31
CA TYR A 31 -21.97 -2.36 13.35
C TYR A 31 -22.48 -3.77 13.66
N HIS A 32 -21.78 -4.77 13.12
CA HIS A 32 -22.11 -6.18 13.30
C HIS A 32 -21.18 -6.85 14.31
N ASP A 33 -19.93 -6.40 14.38
CA ASP A 33 -18.92 -6.87 15.31
C ASP A 33 -17.93 -5.74 15.64
N GLU A 34 -16.87 -6.05 16.40
CA GLU A 34 -15.88 -5.04 16.80
C GLU A 34 -14.98 -4.56 15.63
N THR A 35 -14.87 -5.33 14.55
CA THR A 35 -14.04 -4.98 13.38
C THR A 35 -14.67 -3.90 12.51
N ASP A 36 -16.00 -3.79 12.51
CA ASP A 36 -16.74 -2.73 11.81
C ASP A 36 -17.37 -1.69 12.75
N ARG A 37 -17.14 -1.79 14.07
CA ARG A 37 -17.59 -0.83 15.08
C ARG A 37 -16.80 0.47 15.01
N ARG A 38 -17.51 1.59 15.12
CA ARG A 38 -16.91 2.92 15.22
C ARG A 38 -17.19 3.58 16.57
N ARG A 39 -16.13 3.93 17.30
CA ARG A 39 -16.25 4.73 18.53
C ARG A 39 -16.68 6.16 18.20
N LEU A 40 -17.41 6.77 19.13
CA LEU A 40 -17.80 8.16 19.02
C LEU A 40 -16.56 9.06 19.13
N LEU A 41 -16.55 10.20 18.44
CA LEU A 41 -15.37 11.09 18.41
C LEU A 41 -15.09 11.78 19.75
N ASN A 42 -16.06 11.84 20.65
CA ASN A 42 -15.88 12.31 22.03
C ASN A 42 -14.93 11.40 22.84
N PHE A 43 -14.58 10.22 22.35
CA PHE A 43 -13.52 9.39 22.92
C PHE A 43 -12.09 9.91 22.61
N GLY A 44 -11.95 10.96 21.79
CA GLY A 44 -10.68 11.70 21.64
C GLY A 44 -9.58 10.91 20.92
N TYR A 45 -9.93 10.09 19.94
CA TYR A 45 -8.95 9.38 19.11
C TYR A 45 -8.61 10.18 17.84
N ASP A 46 -7.37 10.05 17.39
CA ASP A 46 -6.87 10.70 16.19
C ASP A 46 -7.27 9.95 14.91
N GLY A 47 -7.28 10.65 13.77
CA GLY A 47 -7.61 10.10 12.46
C GLY A 47 -6.54 9.20 11.86
N ILE A 48 -5.64 8.68 12.67
CA ILE A 48 -4.55 7.80 12.24
C ILE A 48 -4.91 6.38 12.65
N LEU A 49 -4.70 5.38 11.77
CA LEU A 49 -4.86 3.97 12.13
C LEU A 49 -3.76 3.54 13.10
N CYS A 50 -4.14 2.83 14.17
CA CYS A 50 -3.16 2.23 15.06
C CYS A 50 -2.49 1.02 14.40
N LEU A 51 -1.26 0.71 14.80
CA LEU A 51 -0.48 -0.36 14.20
C LEU A 51 -1.16 -1.74 14.29
N GLU A 52 -1.79 -2.06 15.41
CA GLU A 52 -2.51 -3.34 15.58
C GLU A 52 -3.68 -3.45 14.60
N ALA A 53 -4.42 -2.36 14.40
CA ALA A 53 -5.53 -2.29 13.44
C ALA A 53 -5.06 -2.42 11.98
N VAL A 54 -3.84 -2.03 11.67
CA VAL A 54 -3.24 -2.23 10.34
C VAL A 54 -2.87 -3.71 10.11
N ILE A 55 -2.40 -4.40 11.15
CA ILE A 55 -1.90 -5.79 11.05
C ILE A 55 -3.06 -6.80 11.12
N ASN A 56 -4.02 -6.56 12.02
CA ASN A 56 -5.06 -7.52 12.37
C ASN A 56 -6.46 -7.06 11.97
N ASP A 57 -6.58 -6.01 11.14
CA ASP A 57 -7.81 -5.30 10.77
C ASP A 57 -8.59 -4.65 11.93
N PHE A 58 -8.26 -5.01 13.16
CA PHE A 58 -8.84 -4.49 14.39
C PHE A 58 -7.81 -4.44 15.52
N CYS A 59 -7.90 -3.40 16.35
CA CYS A 59 -7.13 -3.26 17.57
C CYS A 59 -7.98 -3.61 18.79
N SER A 60 -7.47 -4.43 19.70
CA SER A 60 -8.21 -4.84 20.89
C SER A 60 -8.15 -3.83 22.04
N ASP A 61 -7.16 -2.94 22.05
CA ASP A 61 -6.93 -1.95 23.13
C ASP A 61 -8.10 -0.97 23.28
N GLN A 62 -8.75 -1.01 24.44
CA GLN A 62 -9.90 -0.16 24.76
C GLN A 62 -9.55 1.32 24.90
N ASN A 63 -8.29 1.63 25.23
CA ASN A 63 -7.79 2.99 25.47
C ASN A 63 -6.98 3.54 24.29
N CYS A 64 -7.02 2.86 23.14
CA CYS A 64 -6.25 3.27 21.97
C CYS A 64 -6.64 4.69 21.53
N LYS A 65 -5.66 5.59 21.47
CA LYS A 65 -5.83 6.99 21.04
C LYS A 65 -5.89 7.17 19.51
N PHE A 66 -5.89 6.08 18.76
CA PHE A 66 -5.87 6.03 17.31
C PHE A 66 -7.05 5.22 16.80
N CYS A 67 -7.37 5.32 15.51
CA CYS A 67 -8.42 4.53 14.87
C CYS A 67 -8.10 3.02 14.99
N LYS A 68 -9.07 2.25 15.50
CA LYS A 68 -8.94 0.82 15.80
C LYS A 68 -9.35 -0.09 14.65
N ASN A 69 -9.91 0.45 13.58
CA ASN A 69 -10.22 -0.25 12.34
C ASN A 69 -10.41 0.77 11.20
N TYR A 70 -10.55 0.27 9.98
CA TYR A 70 -10.72 1.10 8.78
C TYR A 70 -12.03 1.89 8.76
N ILE A 71 -13.08 1.42 9.45
CA ILE A 71 -14.34 2.19 9.55
C ILE A 71 -14.13 3.45 10.36
N GLU A 72 -13.44 3.37 11.51
CA GLU A 72 -13.06 4.56 12.28
C GLU A 72 -12.21 5.51 11.45
N PHE A 73 -11.21 4.98 10.74
CA PHE A 73 -10.31 5.78 9.91
C PHE A 73 -11.04 6.52 8.79
N PHE A 74 -11.79 5.81 7.94
CA PHE A 74 -12.45 6.44 6.78
C PHE A 74 -13.57 7.40 7.16
N TYR A 75 -14.24 7.16 8.29
CA TYR A 75 -15.31 8.04 8.79
C TYR A 75 -14.83 9.00 9.87
N HIS A 76 -13.51 9.11 10.09
CA HIS A 76 -12.94 10.16 10.94
C HIS A 76 -13.07 11.52 10.26
N PRO A 77 -13.40 12.62 10.97
CA PRO A 77 -13.56 13.94 10.36
C PRO A 77 -12.35 14.44 9.57
N GLN A 78 -11.13 14.04 9.95
CA GLN A 78 -9.92 14.42 9.21
C GLN A 78 -9.80 13.70 7.84
N ASN A 79 -10.36 12.49 7.72
CA ASN A 79 -10.18 11.60 6.55
C ASN A 79 -11.42 11.47 5.67
N PHE A 80 -12.61 11.70 6.23
CA PHE A 80 -13.87 11.57 5.50
C PHE A 80 -13.84 12.51 4.29
N LYS A 81 -14.12 11.95 3.11
CA LYS A 81 -14.10 12.63 1.80
C LYS A 81 -12.74 13.23 1.44
N ALA A 82 -11.63 12.69 1.98
CA ALA A 82 -10.28 13.07 1.58
C ALA A 82 -9.81 12.38 0.30
N LEU A 83 -10.28 11.15 0.06
CA LEU A 83 -9.90 10.30 -1.08
C LEU A 83 -11.05 10.16 -2.07
N GLU A 84 -10.71 10.00 -3.35
CA GLU A 84 -11.68 9.88 -4.45
C GLU A 84 -12.37 8.51 -4.42
N CYS A 85 -13.67 8.48 -4.66
CA CYS A 85 -14.41 7.23 -4.76
C CYS A 85 -13.93 6.43 -5.97
N MET A 86 -13.49 5.20 -5.74
CA MET A 86 -12.99 4.32 -6.80
C MET A 86 -14.02 4.04 -7.90
N TYR A 87 -15.31 3.93 -7.56
CA TYR A 87 -16.38 3.77 -8.54
C TYR A 87 -16.51 5.03 -9.40
N LYS A 88 -16.47 6.21 -8.77
CA LYS A 88 -16.52 7.46 -9.51
C LYS A 88 -15.31 7.65 -10.43
N LYS A 89 -14.10 7.35 -9.93
CA LYS A 89 -12.85 7.38 -10.71
C LYS A 89 -12.90 6.43 -11.92
N ALA A 90 -13.62 5.33 -11.80
CA ALA A 90 -13.87 4.38 -12.88
C ALA A 90 -15.09 4.73 -13.75
N ASN A 91 -15.72 5.90 -13.58
CA ASN A 91 -16.97 6.31 -14.23
C ASN A 91 -18.14 5.32 -13.99
N LEU A 92 -18.16 4.67 -12.84
CA LEU A 92 -19.24 3.78 -12.39
C LEU A 92 -20.09 4.47 -11.32
N ASP A 93 -21.36 4.09 -11.25
CA ASP A 93 -22.27 4.54 -10.20
C ASP A 93 -21.91 3.89 -8.86
N CYS A 94 -21.69 4.73 -7.85
CA CYS A 94 -21.45 4.24 -6.50
C CYS A 94 -22.78 3.91 -5.81
N ASN A 95 -23.08 2.64 -5.60
CA ASN A 95 -24.31 2.25 -4.87
C ASN A 95 -24.34 2.73 -3.42
N ASN A 96 -23.21 3.21 -2.90
CA ASN A 96 -23.04 3.73 -1.56
C ASN A 96 -23.04 5.26 -1.50
N LEU A 97 -23.39 5.99 -2.58
CA LEU A 97 -23.31 7.46 -2.71
C LEU A 97 -23.49 8.24 -1.40
N MET A 98 -24.60 7.98 -0.70
CA MET A 98 -24.95 8.69 0.53
C MET A 98 -24.06 8.34 1.73
N ILE A 99 -23.63 7.08 1.86
CA ILE A 99 -22.83 6.59 3.00
C ILE A 99 -21.34 6.51 2.69
N CYS A 100 -20.94 6.61 1.43
CA CYS A 100 -19.57 6.38 0.97
C CYS A 100 -18.61 7.40 1.61
N PRO A 101 -17.48 6.94 2.18
CA PRO A 101 -16.52 7.83 2.85
C PRO A 101 -15.63 8.60 1.87
N PHE A 102 -15.77 8.37 0.57
CA PHE A 102 -14.94 8.94 -0.49
C PHE A 102 -15.71 10.01 -1.29
N TYR A 103 -15.01 11.00 -1.84
CA TYR A 103 -15.65 12.06 -2.62
C TYR A 103 -15.95 11.60 -4.05
N HIS A 104 -17.05 12.09 -4.63
CA HIS A 104 -17.53 11.80 -5.98
C HIS A 104 -17.46 13.01 -6.90
N SER A 105 -17.08 14.18 -6.38
CA SER A 105 -16.80 15.35 -7.22
C SER A 105 -15.73 16.24 -6.58
N PRO A 106 -15.02 17.05 -7.40
CA PRO A 106 -14.09 18.06 -6.88
C PRO A 106 -14.76 19.06 -5.92
N GLU A 107 -16.02 19.41 -6.17
CA GLU A 107 -16.80 20.31 -5.32
C GLU A 107 -17.03 19.69 -3.94
N GLU A 108 -17.39 18.40 -3.88
CA GLU A 108 -17.53 17.66 -2.62
C GLU A 108 -16.20 17.65 -1.86
N LYS A 109 -15.07 17.39 -2.53
CA LYS A 109 -13.73 17.42 -1.92
C LYS A 109 -13.42 18.79 -1.30
N ILE A 110 -13.66 19.87 -2.05
CA ILE A 110 -13.41 21.25 -1.59
C ILE A 110 -14.31 21.59 -0.39
N GLN A 111 -15.59 21.24 -0.44
CA GLN A 111 -16.53 21.47 0.66
C GLN A 111 -16.04 20.83 1.97
N TYR A 112 -15.64 19.56 1.94
CA TYR A 112 -15.15 18.88 3.13
C TYR A 112 -13.74 19.32 3.54
N TYR A 113 -12.91 19.80 2.61
CA TYR A 113 -11.63 20.43 2.95
C TYR A 113 -11.85 21.74 3.72
N MET A 114 -12.70 22.64 3.22
CA MET A 114 -13.01 23.90 3.90
C MET A 114 -13.64 23.68 5.29
N GLN A 115 -14.50 22.67 5.43
CA GLN A 115 -15.04 22.29 6.75
C GLN A 115 -13.95 21.85 7.73
N ARG A 116 -12.91 21.14 7.26
CA ARG A 116 -11.78 20.71 8.09
C ARG A 116 -10.93 21.89 8.54
N GLU A 117 -10.62 22.82 7.65
CA GLU A 117 -9.83 24.01 7.98
C GLU A 117 -10.59 24.94 8.93
N ASN A 118 -11.89 25.20 8.68
CA ASN A 118 -12.72 25.98 9.61
C ASN A 118 -12.78 25.34 11.01
N ASN A 119 -12.80 24.01 11.11
CA ASN A 119 -12.78 23.31 12.40
C ASN A 119 -11.42 23.40 13.11
N LYS A 120 -10.31 23.54 12.38
CA LYS A 120 -8.98 23.79 12.96
C LYS A 120 -8.84 25.22 13.47
N GLU A 121 -9.33 26.20 12.72
CA GLU A 121 -9.33 27.61 13.13
C GLU A 121 -10.18 27.84 14.40
N ASN A 122 -11.31 27.12 14.52
CA ASN A 122 -12.14 27.13 15.72
C ASN A 122 -11.55 26.33 16.90
N ALA A 123 -10.50 25.52 16.67
CA ALA A 123 -9.87 24.68 17.70
C ALA A 123 -8.69 25.36 18.42
N GLY A 124 -8.38 26.62 18.09
CA GLY A 124 -7.47 27.50 18.85
C GLY A 124 -6.13 26.85 19.24
N PHE A 125 -5.18 26.79 18.30
CA PHE A 125 -3.79 26.51 18.64
C PHE A 125 -2.82 27.40 17.86
N GLU A 126 -1.89 27.99 18.61
CA GLU A 126 -1.03 29.14 18.28
C GLU A 126 0.01 28.83 17.20
N SER A 127 0.32 29.87 16.43
CA SER A 127 1.33 29.93 15.37
C SER A 127 2.76 29.83 15.90
N GLU A 128 3.65 29.13 15.18
CA GLU A 128 5.08 29.44 15.21
C GLU A 128 5.71 29.48 13.81
N ASN A 129 6.04 30.72 13.46
CA ASN A 129 7.30 31.21 12.89
C ASN A 129 7.61 31.03 11.39
N GLU A 130 7.60 32.20 10.74
CA GLU A 130 8.08 32.56 9.41
C GLU A 130 9.50 32.03 9.12
N ILE A 131 9.66 31.37 7.96
CA ILE A 131 10.97 31.12 7.36
C ILE A 131 11.19 32.18 6.27
N LYS A 132 12.17 33.07 6.48
CA LYS A 132 12.64 34.04 5.48
C LYS A 132 13.29 33.35 4.27
N PRO A 133 13.24 33.95 3.07
CA PRO A 133 13.79 33.33 1.86
C PRO A 133 15.30 33.16 1.97
N ILE A 134 15.81 31.96 1.69
CA ILE A 134 17.23 31.67 1.59
C ILE A 134 17.69 32.03 0.17
N GLU A 135 18.72 32.90 0.07
CA GLU A 135 19.39 33.25 -1.18
C GLU A 135 20.00 32.01 -1.84
N ILE A 136 19.64 31.80 -3.11
CA ILE A 136 20.08 30.65 -3.91
C ILE A 136 21.49 30.95 -4.42
N ASN A 137 22.49 30.37 -3.78
CA ASN A 137 23.86 30.39 -4.30
C ASN A 137 24.00 29.29 -5.37
N GLU A 138 24.31 29.71 -6.60
CA GLU A 138 24.35 28.90 -7.82
C GLU A 138 25.46 27.85 -7.81
N ARG A 139 25.21 26.70 -7.17
CA ARG A 139 25.90 25.44 -7.51
C ARG A 139 24.87 24.38 -7.83
N ARG A 140 24.69 24.13 -9.14
CA ARG A 140 23.85 23.05 -9.69
C ARG A 140 24.15 21.73 -8.96
N PRO A 141 23.18 21.11 -8.27
CA PRO A 141 23.34 19.75 -7.77
C PRO A 141 23.36 18.78 -8.96
N GLU A 142 24.29 17.84 -8.95
CA GLU A 142 24.24 16.66 -9.81
C GLU A 142 22.83 16.04 -9.74
N LEU A 143 22.24 15.82 -10.91
CA LEU A 143 20.92 15.21 -11.08
C LEU A 143 20.81 13.94 -10.22
N ALA A 144 19.80 13.89 -9.36
CA ALA A 144 19.50 12.73 -8.52
C ALA A 144 19.36 11.47 -9.39
N ARG A 145 20.34 10.56 -9.34
CA ARG A 145 20.30 9.30 -10.09
C ARG A 145 19.12 8.43 -9.64
N ILE A 146 18.46 7.77 -10.60
CA ILE A 146 17.36 6.84 -10.36
C ILE A 146 17.89 5.65 -9.54
N PRO A 147 17.21 5.16 -8.47
CA PRO A 147 17.76 4.12 -7.59
C PRO A 147 18.27 2.86 -8.29
N SER A 148 17.64 2.45 -9.40
CA SER A 148 18.09 1.27 -10.16
C SER A 148 19.38 1.45 -10.97
N GLU A 149 19.95 2.65 -10.99
CA GLU A 149 21.25 2.97 -11.60
C GLU A 149 22.37 3.04 -10.56
N ARG A 150 22.03 2.88 -9.27
CA ARG A 150 23.01 2.92 -8.19
C ARG A 150 23.91 1.69 -8.24
N THR A 151 25.19 1.88 -7.95
CA THR A 151 26.15 0.78 -7.80
C THR A 151 26.18 0.25 -6.36
N TYR A 152 25.76 1.06 -5.38
CA TYR A 152 25.69 0.72 -3.97
C TYR A 152 24.63 1.58 -3.25
N TYR A 153 24.32 1.22 -2.00
CA TYR A 153 23.50 2.01 -1.07
C TYR A 153 24.29 2.35 0.19
N VAL A 154 23.91 3.41 0.90
CA VAL A 154 24.51 3.84 2.17
C VAL A 154 23.53 3.55 3.30
N LEU A 155 24.00 2.83 4.33
CA LEU A 155 23.20 2.45 5.48
C LEU A 155 22.59 3.69 6.16
N LYS A 156 21.27 3.63 6.46
CA LYS A 156 20.47 4.71 7.06
C LYS A 156 20.29 5.96 6.19
N GLU A 157 20.75 5.98 4.94
CA GLU A 157 20.35 7.06 4.03
C GLU A 157 18.84 6.96 3.75
N GLU A 158 18.20 8.11 3.55
CA GLU A 158 16.82 8.20 3.09
C GLU A 158 16.80 8.44 1.58
N LEU A 159 16.17 7.54 0.85
CA LEU A 159 16.00 7.71 -0.58
C LEU A 159 14.88 8.72 -0.85
N LYS A 160 15.17 9.71 -1.71
CA LYS A 160 14.18 10.66 -2.23
C LYS A 160 13.30 10.01 -3.32
N LYS A 161 12.73 8.84 -3.04
CA LYS A 161 11.81 8.11 -3.92
C LYS A 161 10.67 7.55 -3.09
N TYR A 162 9.49 7.54 -3.67
CA TYR A 162 8.27 7.02 -3.05
C TYR A 162 7.84 5.74 -3.76
N GLU A 163 7.17 4.85 -3.04
CA GLU A 163 6.52 3.68 -3.65
C GLU A 163 5.49 4.15 -4.68
N ASP A 164 5.50 3.49 -5.83
CA ASP A 164 4.66 3.84 -6.97
C ASP A 164 4.25 2.58 -7.74
N ARG A 165 3.68 2.79 -8.94
CA ARG A 165 3.23 1.69 -9.82
C ARG A 165 4.35 0.77 -10.29
N LYS A 166 5.60 1.22 -10.23
CA LYS A 166 6.78 0.50 -10.73
C LYS A 166 7.81 0.25 -9.63
N THR A 167 7.56 0.70 -8.41
CA THR A 167 8.51 0.72 -7.31
C THR A 167 7.84 0.24 -6.05
N GLU A 168 8.39 -0.80 -5.45
CA GLU A 168 8.00 -1.31 -4.13
C GLU A 168 9.21 -1.39 -3.21
N PHE A 169 9.05 -0.98 -1.96
CA PHE A 169 10.05 -1.14 -0.91
C PHE A 169 9.61 -2.18 0.11
N LYS A 170 10.57 -2.96 0.60
CA LYS A 170 10.36 -3.91 1.70
C LYS A 170 11.54 -3.89 2.67
N SER A 171 11.23 -3.75 3.96
CA SER A 171 12.21 -3.75 5.06
C SER A 171 12.72 -5.16 5.38
N SER A 172 13.95 -5.24 5.90
CA SER A 172 14.58 -6.48 6.39
C SER A 172 14.03 -6.97 7.74
N LYS A 173 13.14 -6.20 8.39
CA LYS A 173 12.51 -6.57 9.68
C LYS A 173 11.48 -7.69 9.56
N ASN A 174 10.98 -7.97 8.36
CA ASN A 174 10.36 -9.25 8.08
C ASN A 174 11.48 -10.30 8.12
N ILE A 175 11.61 -11.03 9.23
CA ILE A 175 12.65 -12.04 9.47
C ILE A 175 12.93 -12.78 8.17
N PHE A 176 14.08 -12.49 7.54
CA PHE A 176 14.44 -13.03 6.24
C PHE A 176 14.78 -14.52 6.39
N ARG A 177 13.74 -15.35 6.43
CA ARG A 177 13.87 -16.79 6.16
C ARG A 177 13.73 -16.95 4.66
N ILE A 178 14.80 -17.38 4.01
CA ILE A 178 14.89 -17.57 2.55
C ILE A 178 13.70 -18.36 1.96
N GLN A 179 13.14 -19.30 2.73
CA GLN A 179 11.96 -20.07 2.32
C GLN A 179 10.67 -19.23 2.29
N ASN A 180 10.51 -18.29 3.23
CA ASN A 180 9.35 -17.40 3.31
C ASN A 180 9.47 -16.20 2.36
N SER A 181 10.69 -15.84 1.94
CA SER A 181 10.88 -14.68 1.06
C SER A 181 10.28 -14.89 -0.32
N ALA A 182 10.26 -16.12 -0.83
CA ALA A 182 9.70 -16.42 -2.13
C ALA A 182 8.15 -16.32 -2.14
N ASP A 183 7.50 -16.70 -1.03
CA ASP A 183 6.08 -16.48 -0.79
C ASP A 183 5.71 -14.99 -0.70
N ILE A 184 6.57 -14.19 -0.06
CA ILE A 184 6.39 -12.74 0.04
C ILE A 184 6.57 -12.06 -1.32
N ILE A 185 7.51 -12.54 -2.14
CA ILE A 185 7.86 -11.93 -3.44
C ILE A 185 6.84 -12.29 -4.52
N ALA A 186 6.28 -13.50 -4.50
CA ALA A 186 5.40 -14.00 -5.56
C ALA A 186 4.21 -13.09 -5.91
N PRO A 187 3.47 -12.49 -4.96
CA PRO A 187 2.41 -11.52 -5.26
C PRO A 187 2.90 -10.30 -6.04
N TYR A 188 4.08 -9.77 -5.71
CA TYR A 188 4.66 -8.61 -6.42
C TYR A 188 5.07 -8.98 -7.84
N VAL A 189 5.65 -10.17 -8.03
CA VAL A 189 6.04 -10.65 -9.37
C VAL A 189 4.82 -10.84 -10.26
N SER A 190 3.77 -11.49 -9.76
CA SER A 190 2.48 -11.59 -10.46
C SER A 190 1.93 -10.20 -10.79
N ALA A 191 1.91 -9.29 -9.82
CA ALA A 191 1.43 -7.92 -10.00
C ALA A 191 2.18 -7.15 -11.09
N PHE A 192 3.51 -7.21 -11.10
CA PHE A 192 4.34 -6.52 -12.08
C PHE A 192 4.19 -7.12 -13.48
N LEU A 193 4.22 -8.45 -13.62
CA LEU A 193 4.00 -9.13 -14.91
C LEU A 193 2.64 -8.79 -15.50
N ASN A 194 1.61 -8.74 -14.67
CA ASN A 194 0.26 -8.45 -15.11
C ASN A 194 0.06 -6.98 -15.51
N THR A 195 0.91 -6.06 -15.03
CA THR A 195 0.73 -4.62 -15.22
C THR A 195 1.82 -4.00 -16.12
N GLU A 196 2.71 -3.18 -15.56
CA GLU A 196 3.67 -2.37 -16.31
C GLU A 196 5.12 -2.84 -16.11
N GLY A 197 5.32 -4.00 -15.48
CA GLY A 197 6.61 -4.36 -14.90
C GLY A 197 6.92 -3.49 -13.67
N GLY A 198 8.12 -3.63 -13.13
CA GLY A 198 8.55 -2.84 -11.98
C GLY A 198 9.82 -3.35 -11.33
N ILE A 199 10.13 -2.78 -10.18
CA ILE A 199 11.25 -3.15 -9.34
C ILE A 199 10.82 -3.20 -7.87
N LEU A 200 11.15 -4.32 -7.23
CA LEU A 200 11.04 -4.50 -5.79
C LEU A 200 12.43 -4.31 -5.17
N PHE A 201 12.54 -3.40 -4.21
CA PHE A 201 13.75 -3.22 -3.40
C PHE A 201 13.54 -3.88 -2.05
N TYR A 202 14.40 -4.85 -1.71
CA TYR A 202 14.39 -5.51 -0.42
C TYR A 202 15.60 -5.09 0.41
N GLY A 203 15.35 -4.70 1.67
CA GLY A 203 16.33 -4.03 2.53
C GLY A 203 16.16 -2.51 2.59
N ILE A 204 15.01 -1.98 2.18
CA ILE A 204 14.65 -0.56 2.25
C ILE A 204 13.29 -0.45 2.94
N LYS A 205 13.19 0.39 3.96
CA LYS A 205 11.89 0.66 4.61
C LYS A 205 10.92 1.34 3.67
N ASP A 206 9.63 1.25 3.99
CA ASP A 206 8.56 1.91 3.24
C ASP A 206 8.74 3.44 3.19
N ASN A 207 9.38 4.02 4.21
CA ASN A 207 9.77 5.44 4.23
C ASN A 207 11.08 5.75 3.48
N GLY A 208 11.60 4.82 2.68
CA GLY A 208 12.80 5.01 1.86
C GLY A 208 14.13 4.87 2.60
N VAL A 209 14.15 4.56 3.90
CA VAL A 209 15.40 4.43 4.66
C VAL A 209 16.08 3.08 4.38
N VAL A 210 17.35 3.11 3.98
CA VAL A 210 18.15 1.90 3.72
C VAL A 210 18.50 1.18 5.02
N GLU A 211 18.11 -0.09 5.13
CA GLU A 211 18.51 -0.99 6.22
C GLU A 211 19.51 -2.06 5.77
N GLY A 212 19.38 -2.54 4.54
CA GLY A 212 20.09 -3.71 4.04
C GLY A 212 19.57 -5.03 4.64
N ILE A 213 20.01 -6.13 4.02
CA ILE A 213 19.76 -7.52 4.44
C ILE A 213 21.12 -8.20 4.53
N SER A 214 21.38 -8.86 5.66
CA SER A 214 22.60 -9.65 5.86
C SER A 214 22.46 -10.96 5.09
N LEU A 215 23.26 -11.15 4.04
CA LEU A 215 23.26 -12.30 3.15
C LEU A 215 24.69 -12.75 2.87
N SER A 216 25.06 -13.92 3.38
CA SER A 216 26.29 -14.57 2.94
C SER A 216 26.20 -14.98 1.47
N ARG A 217 27.32 -15.41 0.88
CA ARG A 217 27.31 -16.03 -0.45
C ARG A 217 26.31 -17.19 -0.54
N LYS A 218 26.30 -18.07 0.47
CA LYS A 218 25.39 -19.22 0.54
C LYS A 218 23.92 -18.77 0.58
N ASP A 219 23.62 -17.70 1.31
CA ASP A 219 22.25 -17.18 1.42
C ASP A 219 21.73 -16.62 0.09
N ARG A 220 22.60 -15.94 -0.67
CA ARG A 220 22.26 -15.42 -2.02
C ARG A 220 21.96 -16.55 -3.00
N ASP A 221 22.76 -17.61 -2.98
CA ASP A 221 22.55 -18.80 -3.81
C ASP A 221 21.23 -19.50 -3.44
N GLN A 222 20.98 -19.69 -2.14
CA GLN A 222 19.73 -20.28 -1.64
C GLN A 222 18.50 -19.44 -1.94
N PHE A 223 18.60 -18.11 -1.85
CA PHE A 223 17.53 -17.18 -2.21
C PHE A 223 17.14 -17.28 -3.67
N THR A 224 18.14 -17.28 -4.56
CA THR A 224 17.93 -17.40 -6.00
C THR A 224 17.25 -18.74 -6.33
N LEU A 225 17.76 -19.84 -5.76
CA LEU A 225 17.18 -21.17 -5.94
C LEU A 225 15.74 -21.28 -5.41
N ALA A 226 15.43 -20.67 -4.26
CA ALA A 226 14.09 -20.67 -3.70
C ALA A 226 13.09 -19.94 -4.61
N LEU A 227 13.51 -18.82 -5.21
CA LEU A 227 12.70 -18.08 -6.17
C LEU A 227 12.47 -18.87 -7.45
N ASP A 228 13.51 -19.47 -8.02
CA ASP A 228 13.39 -20.29 -9.24
C ASP A 228 12.39 -21.44 -9.05
N ASN A 229 12.45 -22.13 -7.91
CA ASN A 229 11.52 -23.21 -7.58
C ASN A 229 10.06 -22.76 -7.50
N ILE A 230 9.81 -21.51 -7.09
CA ILE A 230 8.47 -20.93 -7.06
C ILE A 230 8.05 -20.45 -8.45
N PHE A 231 8.93 -19.77 -9.19
CA PHE A 231 8.63 -19.21 -10.51
C PHE A 231 8.39 -20.27 -11.58
N GLN A 232 9.01 -21.44 -11.47
CA GLN A 232 8.68 -22.60 -12.30
C GLN A 232 7.23 -23.08 -12.11
N LYS A 233 6.61 -22.77 -10.97
CA LYS A 233 5.22 -23.13 -10.66
C LYS A 233 4.22 -22.01 -10.94
N PHE A 234 4.67 -20.88 -11.49
CA PHE A 234 3.76 -19.87 -12.01
C PHE A 234 3.07 -20.36 -13.29
N ASN A 235 1.91 -19.79 -13.56
CA ASN A 235 1.17 -20.06 -14.79
C ASN A 235 0.71 -18.74 -15.43
N PRO A 236 1.19 -18.36 -16.63
CA PRO A 236 2.25 -19.01 -17.39
C PRO A 236 3.58 -19.09 -16.64
N GLN A 237 4.41 -20.06 -17.01
CA GLN A 237 5.74 -20.23 -16.43
C GLN A 237 6.59 -18.99 -16.71
N ILE A 238 7.33 -18.55 -15.69
CA ILE A 238 8.28 -17.44 -15.75
C ILE A 238 9.68 -17.99 -16.03
N THR A 239 10.45 -17.31 -16.88
CA THR A 239 11.86 -17.65 -17.16
C THR A 239 12.80 -16.53 -16.69
N HIS A 240 14.12 -16.75 -16.77
CA HIS A 240 15.11 -15.73 -16.43
C HIS A 240 15.08 -14.50 -17.36
N GLU A 241 14.33 -14.53 -18.47
CA GLU A 241 14.13 -13.37 -19.34
C GLU A 241 13.06 -12.41 -18.78
N ASP A 242 12.21 -12.89 -17.88
CA ASP A 242 11.11 -12.11 -17.31
C ASP A 242 11.53 -11.26 -16.10
N TYR A 243 12.71 -11.53 -15.52
CA TYR A 243 13.16 -10.85 -14.31
C TYR A 243 14.69 -10.78 -14.18
N GLN A 244 15.18 -9.87 -13.32
CA GLN A 244 16.59 -9.72 -13.00
C GLN A 244 16.76 -9.50 -11.49
N ILE A 245 17.67 -10.26 -10.86
CA ILE A 245 18.04 -10.10 -9.45
C ILE A 245 19.43 -9.47 -9.36
N THR A 246 19.56 -8.37 -8.62
CA THR A 246 20.85 -7.74 -8.34
C THR A 246 21.04 -7.53 -6.85
N PHE A 247 22.18 -7.96 -6.32
CA PHE A 247 22.58 -7.71 -4.93
C PHE A 247 23.50 -6.48 -4.89
N LYS A 248 22.97 -5.35 -4.44
CA LYS A 248 23.70 -4.07 -4.36
C LYS A 248 24.34 -3.95 -2.99
N GLN A 249 25.65 -3.74 -2.95
CA GLN A 249 26.41 -3.61 -1.72
C GLN A 249 25.90 -2.43 -0.86
N VAL A 250 25.75 -2.64 0.44
CA VAL A 250 25.49 -1.56 1.40
C VAL A 250 26.80 -1.12 2.04
N LYS A 251 26.99 0.20 2.13
CA LYS A 251 28.18 0.85 2.69
C LYS A 251 27.83 1.60 3.95
N ASP A 252 28.82 1.84 4.80
CA ASP A 252 28.69 2.74 5.94
C ASP A 252 28.69 4.22 5.48
N LYS A 253 28.52 5.13 6.45
CA LYS A 253 28.57 6.59 6.21
C LYS A 253 29.90 7.10 5.65
N ASN A 254 30.96 6.30 5.73
CA ASN A 254 32.29 6.60 5.21
C ASN A 254 32.56 5.91 3.86
N TYR A 255 31.52 5.36 3.22
CA TYR A 255 31.60 4.62 1.95
C TYR A 255 32.47 3.36 2.02
N LYS A 256 32.62 2.77 3.21
CA LYS A 256 33.23 1.44 3.38
C LYS A 256 32.18 0.36 3.26
N ASP A 257 32.51 -0.72 2.57
CA ASP A 257 31.61 -1.85 2.42
C ASP A 257 31.31 -2.48 3.77
N ILE A 258 30.03 -2.75 4.04
CA ILE A 258 29.61 -3.50 5.23
C ILE A 258 29.50 -4.96 4.82
N ASN A 259 30.31 -5.81 5.45
CA ASN A 259 30.37 -7.23 5.12
C ASN A 259 28.98 -7.87 5.09
N ASP A 260 28.73 -8.62 4.01
CA ASP A 260 27.51 -9.37 3.76
C ASP A 260 26.20 -8.57 3.80
N LEU A 261 26.23 -7.23 3.79
CA LEU A 261 25.02 -6.41 3.82
C LEU A 261 24.65 -5.90 2.42
N TYR A 262 23.46 -6.24 1.95
CA TYR A 262 22.99 -5.93 0.59
C TYR A 262 21.58 -5.35 0.57
N VAL A 263 21.28 -4.55 -0.45
CA VAL A 263 19.93 -4.31 -0.93
C VAL A 263 19.69 -5.22 -2.13
N ILE A 264 18.58 -5.96 -2.14
CA ILE A 264 18.19 -6.76 -3.30
C ILE A 264 17.32 -5.90 -4.21
N GLU A 265 17.75 -5.74 -5.45
CA GLU A 265 16.93 -5.19 -6.52
C GLU A 265 16.36 -6.34 -7.35
N PHE A 266 15.04 -6.54 -7.27
CA PHE A 266 14.33 -7.54 -8.04
C PHE A 266 13.49 -6.84 -9.12
N ARG A 267 14.04 -6.76 -10.33
CA ARG A 267 13.38 -6.14 -11.49
C ARG A 267 12.54 -7.19 -12.22
N VAL A 268 11.31 -6.83 -12.57
CA VAL A 268 10.36 -7.69 -13.27
C VAL A 268 9.89 -6.98 -14.52
N ASN A 269 9.97 -7.66 -15.64
CA ASN A 269 9.50 -7.16 -16.92
C ASN A 269 7.96 -7.15 -16.95
N LYS A 270 7.41 -6.37 -17.86
CA LYS A 270 5.99 -6.49 -18.19
C LYS A 270 5.78 -7.84 -18.89
N GLY A 271 4.82 -8.62 -18.39
CA GLY A 271 4.45 -9.90 -18.97
C GLY A 271 3.75 -9.74 -20.32
N LYS A 272 3.56 -10.87 -21.02
CA LYS A 272 2.92 -10.89 -22.34
C LYS A 272 1.53 -10.23 -22.32
N LYS A 273 1.18 -9.52 -23.39
CA LYS A 273 -0.05 -8.70 -23.46
C LYS A 273 -1.33 -9.53 -23.36
N ASP A 274 -1.29 -10.75 -23.84
CA ASP A 274 -2.39 -11.72 -23.89
C ASP A 274 -2.45 -12.66 -22.67
N SER A 275 -1.52 -12.49 -21.73
CA SER A 275 -1.33 -13.43 -20.64
C SER A 275 -1.66 -12.80 -19.29
N VAL A 276 -2.27 -13.62 -18.43
CA VAL A 276 -2.49 -13.33 -17.01
C VAL A 276 -1.68 -14.33 -16.21
N TYR A 277 -0.76 -13.84 -15.39
CA TYR A 277 0.18 -14.63 -14.62
C TYR A 277 -0.37 -14.89 -13.22
N PHE A 278 -0.44 -16.17 -12.87
CA PHE A 278 -0.85 -16.72 -11.59
C PHE A 278 0.37 -17.23 -10.85
N THR A 279 0.41 -17.02 -9.54
CA THR A 279 1.45 -17.53 -8.65
C THR A 279 1.32 -19.05 -8.48
N HIS A 280 2.30 -19.65 -7.81
CA HIS A 280 2.29 -21.06 -7.39
C HIS A 280 1.09 -21.44 -6.48
N LYS A 281 0.32 -20.47 -5.96
CA LYS A 281 -0.92 -20.68 -5.19
C LYS A 281 -2.19 -20.52 -6.04
N ASN A 282 -2.06 -20.41 -7.36
CA ASN A 282 -3.14 -20.09 -8.30
C ASN A 282 -3.84 -18.76 -8.01
N GLU A 283 -3.12 -17.82 -7.40
CA GLU A 283 -3.59 -16.47 -7.14
C GLU A 283 -3.01 -15.52 -8.17
N THR A 284 -3.74 -14.47 -8.54
CA THR A 284 -3.26 -13.48 -9.50
C THR A 284 -3.43 -12.08 -8.98
N TYR A 285 -2.40 -11.29 -9.16
CA TYR A 285 -2.29 -9.97 -8.55
C TYR A 285 -2.09 -8.93 -9.63
N ILE A 286 -2.49 -7.69 -9.33
CA ILE A 286 -2.16 -6.51 -10.12
C ILE A 286 -1.63 -5.42 -9.23
N ARG A 287 -0.75 -4.58 -9.78
CA ARG A 287 -0.27 -3.38 -9.12
C ARG A 287 -1.23 -2.22 -9.40
N ARG A 288 -1.78 -1.61 -8.34
CA ARG A 288 -2.62 -0.41 -8.40
C ARG A 288 -1.96 0.69 -7.58
N ASP A 289 -1.47 1.73 -8.26
CA ASP A 289 -0.69 2.80 -7.63
C ASP A 289 0.45 2.21 -6.79
N ALA A 290 0.46 2.38 -5.47
CA ALA A 290 1.49 1.84 -4.57
C ALA A 290 1.10 0.50 -3.89
N SER A 291 0.02 -0.17 -4.34
CA SER A 291 -0.51 -1.37 -3.67
C SER A 291 -0.58 -2.58 -4.60
N VAL A 292 -0.40 -3.78 -4.03
CA VAL A 292 -0.67 -5.05 -4.70
C VAL A 292 -2.09 -5.49 -4.36
N SER A 293 -2.91 -5.75 -5.38
CA SER A 293 -4.31 -6.18 -5.23
C SER A 293 -4.50 -7.58 -5.81
N LEU A 294 -5.07 -8.48 -5.00
CA LEU A 294 -5.50 -9.81 -5.43
C LEU A 294 -6.76 -9.72 -6.29
N LEU A 295 -6.74 -10.29 -7.49
CA LEU A 295 -7.91 -10.39 -8.35
C LEU A 295 -8.65 -11.70 -8.09
N LYS A 296 -9.97 -11.61 -7.89
CA LYS A 296 -10.87 -12.75 -7.69
C LYS A 296 -12.20 -12.49 -8.39
N GLY A 297 -12.91 -13.57 -8.69
CA GLY A 297 -14.28 -13.51 -9.21
C GLY A 297 -14.39 -12.66 -10.48
N HIS A 298 -15.31 -11.70 -10.47
CA HIS A 298 -15.60 -10.86 -11.63
C HIS A 298 -14.42 -9.99 -12.08
N ASP A 299 -13.68 -9.39 -11.14
CA ASP A 299 -12.52 -8.54 -11.47
C ASP A 299 -11.44 -9.30 -12.23
N LEU A 300 -11.26 -10.59 -11.92
CA LEU A 300 -10.35 -11.46 -12.65
C LEU A 300 -10.85 -11.72 -14.08
N LEU A 301 -12.14 -12.05 -14.24
CA LEU A 301 -12.73 -12.27 -15.56
C LEU A 301 -12.60 -11.03 -16.44
N GLU A 302 -12.94 -9.85 -15.90
CA GLU A 302 -12.83 -8.59 -16.62
C GLU A 302 -11.38 -8.29 -17.03
N PHE A 303 -10.43 -8.49 -16.11
CA PHE A 303 -9.01 -8.28 -16.39
C PHE A 303 -8.50 -9.24 -17.48
N TYR A 304 -8.88 -10.52 -17.39
CA TYR A 304 -8.53 -11.52 -18.39
C TYR A 304 -9.11 -11.17 -19.77
N THR A 305 -10.39 -10.80 -19.84
CA THR A 305 -11.02 -10.37 -21.09
C THR A 305 -10.33 -9.16 -21.70
N LYS A 306 -9.99 -8.14 -20.90
CA LYS A 306 -9.24 -6.96 -21.37
C LYS A 306 -7.88 -7.34 -21.98
N LYS A 307 -7.16 -8.27 -21.35
CA LYS A 307 -5.89 -8.80 -21.87
C LYS A 307 -6.06 -9.52 -23.21
N GLN A 308 -7.13 -10.31 -23.37
CA GLN A 308 -7.43 -10.98 -24.65
C GLN A 308 -7.85 -10.00 -25.75
N SER A 309 -8.68 -9.01 -25.44
CA SER A 309 -9.14 -8.01 -26.42
C SER A 309 -8.02 -7.09 -26.92
N SER A 310 -6.89 -7.02 -26.20
CA SER A 310 -5.70 -6.24 -26.60
C SER A 310 -4.93 -6.85 -27.78
N LEU A 311 -5.40 -7.98 -28.34
CA LEU A 311 -4.85 -8.66 -29.53
C LEU A 311 -5.51 -8.21 -30.86
N VAL A 312 -6.59 -7.43 -30.83
CA VAL A 312 -7.41 -7.11 -32.02
C VAL A 312 -7.12 -5.71 -32.60
N ILE A 313 -5.92 -5.16 -32.39
CA ILE A 313 -5.48 -3.90 -33.00
C ILE A 313 -4.13 -4.08 -33.68
#